data_AF-A0A538QCZ4-F1
#
_entry.id   AF-A0A538QCZ4-F1
#
_cell.length_a   1.000
_cell.length_b   1.000
_cell.length_c   1.000
_cell.angle_alpha   90.00
_cell.angle_beta   90.00
_cell.angle_gamma   90.00
#
_symmetry.space_group_name_H-M   'P 1'
#
loop_
_entity.id
_entity.type
_entity.pdbx_description
1 polymer ?
#
loop_
_entity_poly.entity_id
_entity_poly.type
_entity_poly.pdbx_seq_one_letter_code
_entity_poly.pdbx_strand_id
1 'polypeptide(L)'
;MPSAPPPPPPSSPSSSEPVENDLLQRTHSGLLRACDIVFGTIAVALAVLGIWLFAAGEIRLLTLVALWSFPVFNSGWSALTRRRDRVIADLTRCAVSLPIALYLYVAEAGMLEKLWVPALMMPVGTALSVGIATRRGLFGYLASFVYAVGLQGASVVSHGRFDVDSFDDSLGILLTGCIISMMAARLGHTLEEARRQRDSARAQTDRAEVTLQQLTERSQELTTAIRSLHDEMEHRMRVEIELRQAQKLESVGRLAAGVAHEINTPVQFVTDSIQFVRSGVAEVFDVVDKLEVVQRSVLEGAPSRDAAARAADVRDSADLAYLAENVPIALDRALAGLDRVATIVRSMRVFAHPDSAEMGDADLNQAIESTLTIAHNEYRYVADLETDLGDLPPVRCYIGELNQAILNIVVNAAHAIEDVVAGAGIPEGARDHIFDPFFTTKKVGRGTGQGLAIARSVVVDKHRGTLAFETELGKGTTFNIRLPIEGVRAASPVCAA
;
A
#
# COMPACT_ATOMS: atom_id res chain seq x y z
N MET A 1 2.90 36.22 -2.45
CA MET A 1 3.66 35.79 -1.26
C MET A 1 2.83 34.78 -0.50
N PRO A 2 3.16 33.48 -0.52
CA PRO A 2 2.52 32.51 0.36
C PRO A 2 3.31 32.38 1.67
N SER A 3 2.57 32.43 2.78
CA SER A 3 3.01 32.30 4.17
C SER A 3 3.61 30.93 4.48
N ALA A 4 4.75 30.92 5.17
CA ALA A 4 5.43 29.71 5.64
C ALA A 4 4.60 28.95 6.70
N PRO A 5 4.68 27.61 6.77
CA PRO A 5 3.99 26.82 7.77
C PRO A 5 4.68 26.92 9.15
N PRO A 6 3.96 26.69 10.26
CA PRO A 6 4.49 26.85 11.61
C PRO A 6 5.48 25.72 11.96
N PRO A 7 6.43 25.96 12.89
CA PRO A 7 7.42 24.95 13.27
C PRO A 7 6.78 23.84 14.12
N PRO A 8 7.31 22.61 14.06
CA PRO A 8 6.80 21.50 14.84
C PRO A 8 7.11 21.67 16.34
N PRO A 9 6.28 21.10 17.24
CA PRO A 9 6.49 21.16 18.68
C PRO A 9 7.73 20.34 19.10
N PRO A 10 8.34 20.68 20.25
CA PRO A 10 9.59 20.07 20.67
C PRO A 10 9.39 18.58 20.99
N SER A 11 10.28 17.75 20.45
CA SER A 11 10.40 16.33 20.80
C SER A 11 10.66 16.17 22.29
N SER A 12 9.76 15.47 22.98
CA SER A 12 9.97 14.99 24.34
C SER A 12 11.15 14.00 24.38
N PRO A 13 12.04 14.07 25.38
CA PRO A 13 13.15 13.15 25.48
C PRO A 13 12.64 11.79 25.97
N SER A 14 12.71 10.77 25.12
CA SER A 14 12.53 9.38 25.52
C SER A 14 13.81 8.85 26.19
N SER A 15 13.63 7.97 27.18
CA SER A 15 14.60 7.05 27.80
C SER A 15 15.49 7.61 28.92
N SER A 16 14.92 7.62 30.13
CA SER A 16 15.61 7.76 31.42
C SER A 16 16.17 6.42 31.95
N GLU A 17 16.77 5.56 31.11
CA GLU A 17 17.16 4.21 31.54
C GLU A 17 18.64 3.75 31.43
N PRO A 18 19.66 4.57 31.09
CA PRO A 18 21.06 4.15 31.31
C PRO A 18 21.67 4.64 32.63
N VAL A 19 21.10 5.67 33.27
CA VAL A 19 21.74 6.35 34.42
C VAL A 19 21.47 5.64 35.75
N GLU A 20 20.25 5.13 35.95
CA GLU A 20 19.85 4.49 37.21
C GLU A 20 20.58 3.15 37.43
N ASN A 21 20.83 2.41 36.34
CA ASN A 21 21.58 1.15 36.36
C ASN A 21 23.08 1.37 36.66
N ASP A 22 23.68 2.46 36.15
CA ASP A 22 25.08 2.82 36.42
C ASP A 22 25.26 3.32 37.88
N LEU A 23 24.28 4.04 38.43
CA LEU A 23 24.29 4.47 39.84
C LEU A 23 24.16 3.29 40.81
N LEU A 24 23.28 2.34 40.52
CA LEU A 24 23.13 1.08 41.28
C LEU A 24 24.39 0.21 41.19
N GLN A 25 25.02 0.09 40.01
CA GLN A 25 26.27 -0.66 39.87
C GLN A 25 27.44 0.00 40.60
N ARG A 26 27.55 1.33 40.56
CA ARG A 26 28.61 2.08 41.26
C ARG A 26 28.45 1.99 42.77
N THR A 27 27.25 2.19 43.30
CA THR A 27 26.96 2.06 44.74
C THR A 27 27.21 0.65 45.25
N HIS A 28 26.78 -0.39 44.53
CA HIS A 28 27.07 -1.78 44.86
C HIS A 28 28.58 -2.07 44.86
N SER A 29 29.33 -1.57 43.86
CA SER A 29 30.78 -1.74 43.79
C SER A 29 31.55 -1.00 44.90
N GLY A 30 31.03 0.17 45.34
CA GLY A 30 31.59 0.96 46.41
C GLY A 30 31.40 0.31 47.78
N LEU A 31 30.21 -0.23 48.03
CA LEU A 31 29.89 -0.96 49.26
C LEU A 31 30.81 -2.17 49.46
N LEU A 32 31.05 -2.94 48.39
CA LEU A 32 31.93 -4.11 48.44
C LEU A 32 33.39 -3.76 48.74
N ARG A 33 33.91 -2.65 48.18
CA ARG A 33 35.27 -2.17 48.52
C ARG A 33 35.37 -1.72 49.97
N ALA A 34 34.31 -1.09 50.51
CA ALA A 34 34.27 -0.69 51.91
C ALA A 34 34.29 -1.93 52.83
N CYS A 35 33.54 -2.98 52.51
CA CYS A 35 33.60 -4.25 53.23
C CYS A 35 35.01 -4.87 53.21
N ASP A 36 35.68 -4.94 52.05
CA ASP A 36 37.06 -5.47 51.93
C ASP A 36 38.04 -4.73 52.86
N ILE A 37 37.95 -3.39 52.92
CA ILE A 37 38.82 -2.57 53.76
C ILE A 37 38.52 -2.80 55.24
N VAL A 38 37.25 -2.86 55.63
CA VAL A 38 36.85 -3.05 57.03
C VAL A 38 37.25 -4.45 57.52
N PHE A 39 36.95 -5.50 56.76
CA PHE A 39 37.32 -6.87 57.15
C PHE A 39 38.83 -7.10 57.10
N GLY A 40 39.53 -6.51 56.13
CA GLY A 40 40.99 -6.54 56.06
C GLY A 40 41.66 -5.85 57.25
N THR A 41 41.16 -4.67 57.66
CA THR A 41 41.69 -3.94 58.81
C THR A 41 41.40 -4.64 60.13
N ILE A 42 40.20 -5.21 60.31
CA ILE A 42 39.85 -6.01 61.49
C ILE A 42 40.76 -7.26 61.58
N ALA A 43 41.02 -7.95 60.47
CA ALA A 43 41.89 -9.12 60.45
C ALA A 43 43.32 -8.79 60.91
N VAL A 44 43.90 -7.70 60.40
CA VAL A 44 45.24 -7.25 60.78
C VAL A 44 45.28 -6.79 62.25
N ALA A 45 44.26 -6.05 62.70
CA ALA A 45 44.17 -5.60 64.09
C ALA A 45 44.11 -6.78 65.07
N LEU A 46 43.31 -7.81 64.77
CA LEU A 46 43.23 -9.03 65.58
C LEU A 46 44.55 -9.82 65.59
N ALA A 47 45.27 -9.89 64.46
CA ALA A 47 46.58 -10.56 64.39
C ALA A 47 47.63 -9.86 65.27
N VAL A 48 47.66 -8.52 65.25
CA VAL A 48 48.58 -7.70 66.05
C VAL A 48 48.21 -7.79 67.53
N LEU A 49 46.92 -7.68 67.87
CA LEU A 49 46.43 -7.84 69.24
C LEU A 49 46.76 -9.23 69.79
N GLY A 50 46.58 -10.29 68.98
CA GLY A 50 46.94 -11.65 69.35
C GLY A 50 48.42 -11.79 69.69
N ILE A 51 49.33 -11.26 68.86
CA ILE A 51 50.77 -11.29 69.16
C ILE A 51 51.08 -10.58 70.47
N TRP A 52 50.45 -9.43 70.69
CA TRP A 52 50.67 -8.63 71.89
C TRP A 52 50.17 -9.36 73.16
N LEU A 53 48.96 -9.93 73.13
CA LEU A 53 48.41 -10.72 74.23
C LEU A 53 49.23 -11.98 74.51
N PHE A 54 49.75 -12.64 73.46
CA PHE A 54 50.61 -13.80 73.63
C PHE A 54 51.95 -13.42 74.25
N ALA A 55 52.55 -12.31 73.81
CA ALA A 55 53.79 -11.79 74.39
C ALA A 55 53.61 -11.36 75.86
N ALA A 56 52.41 -10.91 76.24
CA ALA A 56 52.04 -10.61 77.63
C ALA A 56 51.77 -11.87 78.48
N GLY A 57 51.77 -13.06 77.87
CA GLY A 57 51.48 -14.33 78.55
C GLY A 57 49.99 -14.54 78.88
N GLU A 58 49.10 -13.68 78.39
CA GLU A 58 47.68 -13.73 78.69
C GLU A 58 46.92 -14.77 77.85
N ILE A 59 47.44 -15.15 76.68
CA ILE A 59 46.87 -16.19 75.83
C ILE A 59 47.89 -17.28 75.51
N ARG A 60 47.42 -18.50 75.24
CA ARG A 60 48.28 -19.63 74.87
C ARG A 60 48.64 -19.60 73.37
N LEU A 61 49.70 -20.31 73.00
CA LEU A 61 50.19 -20.38 71.61
C LEU A 61 49.10 -20.85 70.64
N LEU A 62 48.22 -21.76 71.09
CA LEU A 62 47.10 -22.25 70.29
C LEU A 62 46.12 -21.13 69.92
N THR A 63 45.81 -20.24 70.86
CA THR A 63 44.93 -19.06 70.67
C THR A 63 45.59 -18.03 69.74
N LEU A 64 46.91 -17.88 69.81
CA LEU A 64 47.65 -17.03 68.88
C LEU A 64 47.55 -17.57 67.44
N VAL A 65 47.81 -18.86 67.25
CA VAL A 65 47.74 -19.52 65.94
C VAL A 65 46.32 -19.46 65.37
N ALA A 66 45.31 -19.60 66.24
CA ALA A 66 43.90 -19.41 65.93
C ALA A 66 43.58 -17.99 65.41
N LEU A 67 44.00 -16.95 66.14
CA LEU A 67 43.85 -15.55 65.73
C LEU A 67 44.58 -15.25 64.41
N TRP A 68 45.68 -15.97 64.13
CA TRP A 68 46.45 -15.85 62.89
C TRP A 68 45.87 -16.64 61.70
N SER A 69 45.08 -17.68 61.94
CA SER A 69 44.45 -18.45 60.87
C SER A 69 43.46 -17.61 60.03
N PHE A 70 42.81 -16.63 60.67
CA PHE A 70 41.82 -15.73 60.06
C PHE A 70 42.45 -14.77 59.01
N PRO A 71 43.51 -13.99 59.32
CA PRO A 71 44.20 -13.14 58.34
C PRO A 71 44.89 -13.92 57.21
N VAL A 72 45.46 -15.09 57.51
CA VAL A 72 46.14 -15.94 56.52
C VAL A 72 45.13 -16.52 55.54
N PHE A 73 43.99 -17.01 56.02
CA PHE A 73 42.88 -17.46 55.17
C PHE A 73 42.33 -16.31 54.31
N ASN A 74 42.13 -15.13 54.89
CA ASN A 74 41.63 -13.96 54.17
C ASN A 74 42.54 -13.56 52.99
N SER A 75 43.86 -13.58 53.22
CA SER A 75 44.86 -13.23 52.20
C SER A 75 44.95 -14.27 51.08
N GLY A 76 44.90 -15.57 51.41
CA GLY A 76 44.93 -16.66 50.42
C GLY A 76 43.65 -16.77 49.59
N TRP A 77 42.48 -16.55 50.20
CA TRP A 77 41.18 -16.68 49.54
C TRP A 77 40.93 -15.59 48.49
N SER A 78 41.32 -14.33 48.79
CA SER A 78 41.23 -13.20 47.85
C SER A 78 42.09 -13.42 46.59
N ALA A 79 43.23 -14.12 46.72
CA ALA A 79 44.09 -14.46 45.60
C ALA A 79 43.51 -15.56 44.68
N LEU A 80 42.70 -16.49 45.24
CA LEU A 80 42.14 -17.62 44.49
C LEU A 80 40.86 -17.28 43.72
N THR A 81 39.94 -16.52 44.32
CA THR A 81 38.66 -16.17 43.68
C THR A 81 38.84 -14.98 42.74
N ARG A 82 39.00 -15.22 41.43
CA ARG A 82 39.04 -14.12 40.44
C ARG A 82 37.78 -13.25 40.52
N ARG A 83 37.96 -11.95 40.26
CA ARG A 83 37.05 -10.81 40.50
C ARG A 83 35.56 -10.90 40.08
N ARG A 84 35.07 -11.98 39.45
CA ARG A 84 33.77 -11.99 38.77
C ARG A 84 32.55 -12.28 39.66
N ASP A 85 32.70 -12.98 40.79
CA ASP A 85 31.58 -13.33 41.70
C ASP A 85 31.86 -12.88 43.15
N ARG A 86 32.16 -11.58 43.33
CA ARG A 86 32.65 -11.00 44.60
C ARG A 86 31.68 -11.12 45.77
N VAL A 87 30.40 -10.85 45.57
CA VAL A 87 29.38 -10.91 46.64
C VAL A 87 29.30 -12.32 47.24
N ILE A 88 29.34 -13.33 46.37
CA ILE A 88 29.28 -14.72 46.80
C ILE A 88 30.59 -15.08 47.50
N ALA A 89 31.74 -14.66 46.97
CA ALA A 89 33.03 -14.85 47.62
C ALA A 89 33.09 -14.21 49.02
N ASP A 90 32.51 -13.02 49.22
CA ASP A 90 32.48 -12.30 50.50
C ASP A 90 31.53 -12.91 51.53
N LEU A 91 30.33 -13.32 51.11
CA LEU A 91 29.42 -14.12 51.94
C LEU A 91 30.08 -15.43 52.38
N THR A 92 30.83 -16.06 51.48
CA THR A 92 31.57 -17.29 51.77
C THR A 92 32.73 -17.01 52.73
N ARG A 93 33.42 -15.87 52.63
CA ARG A 93 34.46 -15.43 53.59
C ARG A 93 33.87 -15.29 55.00
N CYS A 94 32.77 -14.55 55.15
CA CYS A 94 32.08 -14.37 56.44
C CYS A 94 31.56 -15.70 57.01
N ALA A 95 31.04 -16.57 56.15
CA ALA A 95 30.55 -17.88 56.55
C ALA A 95 31.68 -18.80 57.04
N VAL A 96 32.94 -18.62 56.61
CA VAL A 96 34.06 -19.45 57.07
C VAL A 96 34.75 -18.86 58.29
N SER A 97 34.94 -17.54 58.31
CA SER A 97 35.90 -16.90 59.20
C SER A 97 35.31 -16.59 60.59
N LEU A 98 34.04 -16.17 60.65
CA LEU A 98 33.33 -15.85 61.89
C LEU A 98 33.08 -17.10 62.75
N PRO A 99 32.65 -18.24 62.16
CA PRO A 99 32.71 -19.57 62.76
C PRO A 99 33.98 -19.99 63.48
N ILE A 100 35.10 -19.95 62.76
CA ILE A 100 36.41 -20.41 63.25
C ILE A 100 36.84 -19.57 64.46
N ALA A 101 36.63 -18.26 64.41
CA ALA A 101 36.91 -17.35 65.51
C ALA A 101 36.05 -17.64 66.76
N LEU A 102 34.74 -17.89 66.57
CA LEU A 102 33.83 -18.21 67.67
C LEU A 102 34.16 -19.56 68.34
N TYR A 103 34.53 -20.56 67.54
CA TYR A 103 34.94 -21.88 68.04
C TYR A 103 36.21 -21.81 68.91
N LEU A 104 37.22 -21.07 68.45
CA LEU A 104 38.50 -20.95 69.14
C LEU A 104 38.37 -20.15 70.46
N TYR A 105 37.52 -19.13 70.48
CA TYR A 105 37.17 -18.40 71.69
C TYR A 105 36.45 -19.29 72.74
N VAL A 106 35.51 -20.12 72.30
CA VAL A 106 34.75 -21.02 73.20
C VAL A 106 35.60 -22.18 73.71
N ALA A 107 36.55 -22.68 72.91
CA ALA A 107 37.53 -23.68 73.33
C ALA A 107 38.41 -23.18 74.48
N GLU A 108 38.79 -21.91 74.47
CA GLU A 108 39.56 -21.27 75.54
C GLU A 108 38.73 -21.02 76.80
N ALA A 109 37.43 -20.73 76.66
CA ALA A 109 36.50 -20.56 77.78
C ALA A 109 36.09 -21.87 78.48
N GLY A 110 36.54 -23.04 77.99
CA GLY A 110 36.25 -24.35 78.60
C GLY A 110 34.78 -24.81 78.49
N MET A 111 33.98 -24.20 77.59
CA MET A 111 32.55 -24.48 77.43
C MET A 111 32.24 -25.41 76.23
N LEU A 112 33.22 -26.17 75.75
CA LEU A 112 33.15 -27.01 74.55
C LEU A 112 31.95 -27.97 74.53
N GLU A 113 31.60 -28.59 75.66
CA GLU A 113 30.48 -29.54 75.75
C GLU A 113 29.09 -28.92 75.44
N LYS A 114 28.92 -27.60 75.60
CA LYS A 114 27.64 -26.92 75.36
C LYS A 114 27.45 -26.39 73.94
N LEU A 115 28.44 -26.57 73.05
CA LEU A 115 28.50 -25.87 71.75
C LEU A 115 28.71 -26.78 70.52
N TRP A 116 28.35 -28.07 70.62
CA TRP A 116 28.44 -29.03 69.52
C TRP A 116 27.57 -28.64 68.29
N VAL A 117 26.42 -28.00 68.49
CA VAL A 117 25.52 -27.59 67.39
C VAL A 117 26.14 -26.48 66.51
N PRO A 118 26.66 -25.36 67.07
CA PRO A 118 27.44 -24.40 66.28
C PRO A 118 28.66 -25.03 65.61
N ALA A 119 29.41 -25.90 66.31
CA ALA A 119 30.58 -26.57 65.74
C ALA A 119 30.23 -27.44 64.50
N LEU A 120 29.05 -28.07 64.48
CA LEU A 120 28.56 -28.84 63.35
C LEU A 120 27.98 -27.97 62.21
N MET A 121 27.26 -26.89 62.53
CA MET A 121 26.58 -26.03 61.55
C MET A 121 27.54 -25.18 60.71
N MET A 122 28.72 -24.88 61.25
CA MET A 122 29.76 -24.09 60.60
C MET A 122 30.38 -24.73 59.34
N PRO A 123 30.92 -25.96 59.38
CA PRO A 123 31.44 -26.66 58.20
C PRO A 123 30.35 -26.92 57.16
N VAL A 124 29.10 -27.07 57.59
CA VAL A 124 27.93 -27.24 56.70
C VAL A 124 27.61 -25.96 55.93
N GLY A 125 27.51 -24.82 56.61
CA GLY A 125 27.21 -23.53 55.95
C GLY A 125 28.32 -23.07 54.99
N THR A 126 29.58 -23.37 55.34
CA THR A 126 30.74 -23.07 54.50
C THR A 126 30.78 -23.97 53.27
N ALA A 127 30.63 -25.28 53.43
CA ALA A 127 30.56 -26.21 52.31
C ALA A 127 29.41 -25.87 51.35
N LEU A 128 28.25 -25.48 51.88
CA LEU A 128 27.09 -25.07 51.08
C LEU A 128 27.36 -23.79 50.28
N SER A 129 27.88 -22.75 50.94
CA SER A 129 28.17 -21.46 50.32
C SER A 129 29.26 -21.59 49.25
N VAL A 130 30.38 -22.24 49.59
CA VAL A 130 31.49 -22.50 48.66
C VAL A 130 31.04 -23.37 47.48
N GLY A 131 30.28 -24.43 47.75
CA GLY A 131 29.82 -25.36 46.73
C GLY A 131 28.87 -24.72 45.71
N ILE A 132 27.92 -23.89 46.18
CA ILE A 132 27.01 -23.14 45.31
C ILE A 132 27.78 -22.08 44.50
N ALA A 133 28.74 -21.39 45.14
CA ALA A 133 29.53 -20.34 44.52
C ALA A 133 30.47 -20.84 43.42
N THR A 134 31.28 -21.85 43.77
CA THR A 134 32.37 -22.35 42.92
C THR A 134 31.91 -23.41 41.95
N ARG A 135 30.70 -23.95 42.14
CA ARG A 135 30.11 -25.06 41.36
C ARG A 135 30.99 -26.31 41.37
N ARG A 136 31.86 -26.42 42.39
CA ARG A 136 32.79 -27.54 42.59
C ARG A 136 32.68 -27.99 44.03
N GLY A 137 32.34 -29.26 44.23
CA GLY A 137 32.23 -29.83 45.58
C GLY A 137 33.57 -29.82 46.32
N LEU A 138 34.69 -29.99 45.60
CA LEU A 138 36.04 -30.21 46.15
C LEU A 138 36.46 -29.26 47.28
N PHE A 139 36.07 -27.98 47.19
CA PHE A 139 36.46 -26.99 48.19
C PHE A 139 35.65 -27.11 49.50
N GLY A 140 34.39 -27.51 49.42
CA GLY A 140 33.59 -27.81 50.62
C GLY A 140 34.13 -29.05 51.35
N TYR A 141 34.55 -30.08 50.60
CA TYR A 141 35.25 -31.24 51.16
C TYR A 141 36.52 -30.86 51.91
N LEU A 142 37.36 -30.01 51.29
CA LEU A 142 38.63 -29.58 51.88
C LEU A 142 38.39 -28.80 53.19
N ALA A 143 37.35 -27.97 53.23
CA ALA A 143 36.95 -27.24 54.45
C ALA A 143 36.50 -28.20 55.56
N SER A 144 35.63 -29.18 55.25
CA SER A 144 35.20 -30.19 56.22
C SER A 144 36.36 -31.07 56.70
N PHE A 145 37.34 -31.36 55.84
CA PHE A 145 38.55 -32.10 56.20
C PHE A 145 39.44 -31.33 57.17
N VAL A 146 39.70 -30.05 56.90
CA VAL A 146 40.46 -29.19 57.81
C VAL A 146 39.78 -29.09 59.17
N TYR A 147 38.45 -29.00 59.20
CA TYR A 147 37.68 -28.94 60.44
C TYR A 147 37.75 -30.24 61.25
N ALA A 148 37.61 -31.40 60.58
CA ALA A 148 37.73 -32.72 61.21
C ALA A 148 39.14 -32.94 61.80
N VAL A 149 40.19 -32.55 61.08
CA VAL A 149 41.58 -32.62 61.58
C VAL A 149 41.79 -31.66 62.75
N GLY A 150 41.20 -30.47 62.70
CA GLY A 150 41.24 -29.49 63.79
C GLY A 150 40.58 -30.00 65.07
N LEU A 151 39.43 -30.67 64.96
CA LEU A 151 38.72 -31.26 66.10
C LEU A 151 39.55 -32.35 66.78
N GLN A 152 40.19 -33.22 65.99
CA GLN A 152 41.16 -34.21 66.49
C GLN A 152 42.32 -33.56 67.22
N GLY A 153 42.93 -32.52 66.64
CA GLY A 153 44.03 -31.80 67.25
C GLY A 153 43.64 -31.15 68.58
N ALA A 154 42.46 -30.54 68.65
CA ALA A 154 41.94 -29.92 69.86
C ALA A 154 41.65 -30.96 70.97
N SER A 155 41.10 -32.12 70.61
CA SER A 155 40.87 -33.24 71.52
C SER A 155 42.17 -33.75 72.16
N VAL A 156 43.21 -33.97 71.34
CA VAL A 156 44.54 -34.41 71.80
C VAL A 156 45.20 -33.39 72.73
N VAL A 157 45.08 -32.10 72.43
CA VAL A 157 45.67 -31.02 73.26
C VAL A 157 44.94 -30.86 74.59
N SER A 158 43.62 -31.03 74.63
CA SER A 158 42.80 -30.83 75.83
C SER A 158 42.84 -32.02 76.79
N HIS A 159 42.80 -33.25 76.27
CA HIS A 159 42.72 -34.47 77.07
C HIS A 159 44.03 -35.27 77.15
N GLY A 160 45.06 -34.88 76.39
CA GLY A 160 46.40 -35.49 76.40
C GLY A 160 46.47 -36.89 75.77
N ARG A 161 45.37 -37.39 75.20
CA ARG A 161 45.25 -38.67 74.48
C ARG A 161 44.22 -38.55 73.35
N PHE A 162 44.29 -39.46 72.38
CA PHE A 162 43.25 -39.61 71.38
C PHE A 162 41.99 -40.21 72.01
N ASP A 163 40.87 -39.52 71.84
CA ASP A 163 39.57 -39.94 72.33
C ASP A 163 38.70 -40.47 71.17
N VAL A 164 38.02 -41.60 71.39
CA VAL A 164 37.26 -42.31 70.35
C VAL A 164 36.02 -41.51 69.95
N ASP A 165 35.37 -40.83 70.89
CA ASP A 165 34.18 -40.03 70.63
C ASP A 165 34.50 -38.85 69.68
N SER A 166 35.68 -38.24 69.83
CA SER A 166 36.14 -37.19 68.92
C SER A 166 36.39 -37.68 67.49
N PHE A 167 36.73 -38.97 67.32
CA PHE A 167 36.94 -39.61 66.01
C PHE A 167 35.63 -39.84 65.27
N ASP A 168 34.61 -40.33 65.96
CA ASP A 168 33.27 -40.52 65.37
C ASP A 168 32.65 -39.18 64.97
N ASP A 169 32.81 -38.11 65.78
CA ASP A 169 32.38 -36.76 65.42
C ASP A 169 33.10 -36.22 64.17
N SER A 170 34.40 -36.48 64.06
CA SER A 170 35.22 -36.07 62.91
C SER A 170 34.81 -36.78 61.62
N LEU A 171 34.48 -38.08 61.72
CA LEU A 171 33.98 -38.88 60.61
C LEU A 171 32.59 -38.41 60.16
N GLY A 172 31.71 -38.08 61.12
CA GLY A 172 30.39 -37.52 60.87
C GLY A 172 30.44 -36.18 60.14
N ILE A 173 31.37 -35.29 60.53
CA ILE A 173 31.60 -33.99 59.87
C ILE A 173 32.11 -34.17 58.43
N LEU A 174 33.00 -35.14 58.19
CA LEU A 174 33.51 -35.45 56.86
C LEU A 174 32.40 -35.98 55.93
N LEU A 175 31.58 -36.92 56.41
CA LEU A 175 30.49 -37.51 55.63
C LEU A 175 29.37 -36.50 55.32
N THR A 176 28.95 -35.72 56.31
CA THR A 176 27.94 -34.67 56.12
C THR A 176 28.47 -33.56 55.21
N GLY A 177 29.71 -33.11 55.42
CA GLY A 177 30.39 -32.13 54.58
C GLY A 177 30.52 -32.57 53.12
N CYS A 178 30.80 -33.86 52.90
CA CYS A 178 30.83 -34.49 51.57
C CYS A 178 29.48 -34.39 50.85
N ILE A 179 28.41 -34.86 51.50
CA ILE A 179 27.06 -34.87 50.95
C ILE A 179 26.60 -33.45 50.62
N ILE A 180 26.82 -32.51 51.56
CA ILE A 180 26.44 -31.11 51.40
C ILE A 180 27.23 -30.46 50.26
N SER A 181 28.53 -30.71 50.15
CA SER A 181 29.36 -30.18 49.06
C SER A 181 28.90 -30.66 47.69
N MET A 182 28.53 -31.94 47.58
CA MET A 182 28.02 -32.50 46.33
C MET A 182 26.63 -31.95 45.98
N MET A 183 25.73 -31.84 46.95
CA MET A 183 24.42 -31.21 46.78
C MET A 183 24.54 -29.73 46.40
N ALA A 184 25.43 -28.99 47.06
CA ALA A 184 25.69 -27.57 46.81
C ALA A 184 26.21 -27.34 45.38
N ALA A 185 27.17 -28.15 44.92
CA ALA A 185 27.69 -28.07 43.56
C ALA A 185 26.61 -28.39 42.52
N ARG A 186 25.80 -29.42 42.75
CA ARG A 186 24.68 -29.79 41.87
C ARG A 186 23.62 -28.69 41.82
N LEU A 187 23.30 -28.09 42.96
CA LEU A 187 22.38 -26.95 43.07
C LEU A 187 22.92 -25.72 42.34
N GLY A 188 24.23 -25.44 42.45
CA GLY A 188 24.88 -24.36 41.71
C GLY A 188 24.77 -24.54 40.19
N HIS A 189 24.98 -25.77 39.70
CA HIS A 189 24.83 -26.10 38.28
C HIS A 189 23.39 -25.95 37.78
N THR A 190 22.40 -26.49 38.49
CA THR A 190 20.98 -26.39 38.09
C THR A 190 20.47 -24.95 38.11
N LEU A 191 20.89 -24.15 39.09
CA LEU A 191 20.56 -22.72 39.14
C LEU A 191 21.16 -21.94 37.96
N GLU A 192 22.36 -22.28 37.51
CA GLU A 192 22.97 -21.65 36.34
C GLU A 192 22.26 -22.03 35.05
N GLU A 193 21.92 -23.31 34.87
CA GLU A 193 21.15 -23.78 33.72
C GLU A 193 19.77 -23.09 33.66
N ALA A 194 19.07 -23.01 34.79
CA ALA A 194 17.79 -22.32 34.88
C ALA A 194 17.91 -20.81 34.56
N ARG A 195 18.99 -20.16 35.02
CA ARG A 195 19.28 -18.75 34.67
C ARG A 195 19.52 -18.59 33.17
N ARG A 196 20.37 -19.44 32.57
CA ARG A 196 20.66 -19.40 31.12
C ARG A 196 19.41 -19.61 30.28
N GLN A 197 18.55 -20.56 30.65
CA GLN A 197 17.27 -20.77 29.96
C GLN A 197 16.39 -19.53 30.05
N ARG A 198 16.24 -18.94 31.24
CA ARG A 198 15.46 -17.72 31.43
C ARG A 198 15.99 -16.54 30.62
N ASP A 199 17.31 -16.36 30.59
CA ASP A 199 17.95 -15.28 29.84
C ASP A 199 17.78 -15.49 28.33
N SER A 200 17.88 -16.73 27.84
CA SER A 200 17.64 -17.05 26.42
C SER A 200 16.17 -16.85 26.01
N ALA A 201 15.23 -17.22 26.88
CA ALA A 201 13.80 -17.02 26.65
C ALA A 201 13.45 -15.53 26.60
N ARG A 202 14.00 -14.73 27.52
CA ARG A 202 13.88 -13.26 27.50
C ARG A 202 14.45 -12.66 26.22
N ALA A 203 15.65 -13.08 25.82
CA ALA A 203 16.24 -12.60 24.58
C ALA A 203 15.43 -12.97 23.33
N GLN A 204 14.70 -14.10 23.34
CA GLN A 204 13.77 -14.45 22.27
C GLN A 204 12.49 -13.60 22.30
N THR A 205 11.90 -13.36 23.47
CA THR A 205 10.69 -12.51 23.58
C THR A 205 10.99 -11.09 23.14
N ASP A 206 12.12 -10.52 23.56
CA ASP A 206 12.50 -9.15 23.20
C ASP A 206 12.70 -9.02 21.68
N ARG A 207 13.31 -10.03 21.03
CA ARG A 207 13.45 -10.06 19.57
C ARG A 207 12.11 -10.21 18.84
N ALA A 208 11.21 -11.02 19.37
CA ALA A 208 9.89 -11.22 18.80
C ALA A 208 9.04 -9.94 18.90
N GLU A 209 9.10 -9.23 20.03
CA GLU A 209 8.41 -7.96 20.24
C GLU A 209 8.90 -6.87 19.27
N VAL A 210 10.22 -6.72 19.11
CA VAL A 210 10.79 -5.77 18.13
C VAL A 210 10.37 -6.12 16.70
N THR A 211 10.36 -7.40 16.34
CA THR A 211 9.94 -7.85 15.00
C THR A 211 8.45 -7.59 14.78
N LEU A 212 7.60 -7.83 15.79
CA LEU A 212 6.18 -7.55 15.73
C LEU A 212 5.91 -6.05 15.58
N GLN A 213 6.62 -5.20 16.33
CA GLN A 213 6.54 -3.75 16.18
C GLN A 213 6.86 -3.32 14.75
N GLN A 214 7.98 -3.80 14.18
CA GLN A 214 8.36 -3.51 12.79
C GLN A 214 7.31 -3.97 11.77
N LEU A 215 6.71 -5.15 11.97
CA LEU A 215 5.64 -5.65 11.11
C LEU A 215 4.38 -4.79 11.23
N THR A 216 4.01 -4.36 12.43
CA THR A 216 2.84 -3.49 12.62
C THR A 216 3.05 -2.11 12.00
N GLU A 217 4.24 -1.52 12.14
CA GLU A 217 4.60 -0.25 11.49
C GLU A 217 4.51 -0.37 9.98
N ARG A 218 5.15 -1.37 9.37
CA ARG A 218 5.07 -1.61 7.91
C ARG A 218 3.65 -1.88 7.44
N SER A 219 2.85 -2.60 8.22
CA SER A 219 1.45 -2.86 7.88
C SER A 219 0.63 -1.57 7.88
N GLN A 220 0.89 -0.65 8.82
CA GLN A 220 0.23 0.67 8.87
C GLN A 220 0.69 1.55 7.71
N GLU A 221 1.99 1.60 7.41
CA GLU A 221 2.53 2.32 6.26
C GLU A 221 1.90 1.84 4.95
N LEU A 222 1.85 0.52 4.74
CA LEU A 222 1.27 -0.07 3.54
C LEU A 222 -0.23 0.24 3.41
N THR A 223 -0.98 0.15 4.52
CA THR A 223 -2.42 0.46 4.52
C THR A 223 -2.65 1.94 4.17
N THR A 224 -1.80 2.83 4.65
CA THR A 224 -1.88 4.27 4.37
C THR A 224 -1.53 4.56 2.91
N ALA A 225 -0.50 3.89 2.37
CA ALA A 225 -0.12 3.99 0.96
C ALA A 225 -1.23 3.48 0.02
N ILE A 226 -1.85 2.34 0.34
CA ILE A 226 -2.97 1.79 -0.43
C ILE A 226 -4.15 2.77 -0.46
N ARG A 227 -4.52 3.36 0.69
CA ARG A 227 -5.61 4.33 0.76
C ARG A 227 -5.31 5.57 -0.07
N SER A 228 -4.09 6.11 0.04
CA SER A 228 -3.66 7.27 -0.76
C SER A 228 -3.66 6.97 -2.25
N LEU A 229 -3.24 5.78 -2.68
CA LEU A 229 -3.29 5.37 -4.08
C LEU A 229 -4.73 5.26 -4.58
N HIS A 230 -5.64 4.74 -3.75
CA HIS A 230 -7.04 4.63 -4.11
C HIS A 230 -7.70 6.00 -4.33
N ASP A 231 -7.45 6.96 -3.43
CA ASP A 231 -7.97 8.33 -3.55
C ASP A 231 -7.42 9.02 -4.83
N GLU A 232 -6.14 8.83 -5.13
CA GLU A 232 -5.51 9.35 -6.35
C GLU A 232 -6.13 8.72 -7.61
N MET A 233 -6.41 7.41 -7.59
CA MET A 233 -7.09 6.73 -8.70
C MET A 233 -8.50 7.25 -8.91
N GLU A 234 -9.28 7.44 -7.85
CA GLU A 234 -10.63 8.04 -7.96
C GLU A 234 -10.58 9.46 -8.50
N HIS A 235 -9.63 10.27 -8.02
CA HIS A 235 -9.47 11.64 -8.49
C HIS A 235 -9.10 11.67 -9.98
N ARG A 236 -8.13 10.84 -10.41
CA ARG A 236 -7.77 10.71 -11.83
C ARG A 236 -8.94 10.28 -12.69
N MET A 237 -9.72 9.30 -12.23
CA MET A 237 -10.89 8.82 -12.97
C MET A 237 -11.93 9.93 -13.18
N ARG A 238 -12.21 10.75 -12.15
CA ARG A 238 -13.13 11.90 -12.27
C ARG A 238 -12.63 12.91 -13.30
N VAL A 239 -11.36 13.30 -13.20
CA VAL A 239 -10.75 14.27 -14.13
C VAL A 239 -10.73 13.73 -15.57
N GLU A 240 -10.49 12.43 -15.76
CA GLU A 240 -10.49 11.81 -17.08
C GLU A 240 -11.88 11.78 -17.72
N ILE A 241 -12.94 11.54 -16.93
CA ILE A 241 -14.33 11.63 -17.40
C ILE A 241 -14.67 13.06 -17.84
N GLU A 242 -14.33 14.06 -17.02
CA GLU A 242 -14.55 15.47 -17.36
C GLU A 242 -13.79 15.87 -18.63
N LEU A 243 -12.53 15.45 -18.76
CA LEU A 243 -11.70 15.73 -19.93
C LEU A 243 -12.29 15.09 -21.19
N ARG A 244 -12.77 13.84 -21.13
CA ARG A 244 -13.42 13.18 -22.26
C ARG A 244 -14.68 13.90 -22.70
N GLN A 245 -15.48 14.39 -21.74
CA GLN A 245 -16.68 15.16 -22.06
C GLN A 245 -16.33 16.51 -22.72
N ALA A 246 -15.29 17.19 -22.22
CA ALA A 246 -14.77 18.42 -22.82
C ALA A 246 -14.25 18.18 -24.24
N GLN A 247 -13.53 17.08 -24.49
CA GLN A 247 -13.05 16.70 -25.82
C GLN A 247 -14.18 16.37 -26.80
N LYS A 248 -15.25 15.69 -26.35
CA LYS A 248 -16.46 15.47 -27.18
C LYS A 248 -17.06 16.81 -27.59
N LEU A 249 -17.20 17.75 -26.65
CA LEU A 249 -17.71 19.09 -26.92
C LEU A 249 -16.78 19.91 -27.83
N GLU A 250 -15.47 19.78 -27.69
CA GLU A 250 -14.48 20.40 -28.59
C GLU A 250 -14.59 19.83 -30.02
N SER A 251 -14.74 18.51 -30.16
CA SER A 251 -14.94 17.85 -31.46
C SER A 251 -16.23 18.30 -32.13
N VAL A 252 -17.34 18.37 -31.38
CA VAL A 252 -18.60 18.95 -31.88
C VAL A 252 -18.40 20.42 -32.24
N GLY A 253 -17.65 21.17 -31.44
CA GLY A 253 -17.32 22.58 -31.68
C GLY A 253 -16.52 22.81 -32.97
N ARG A 254 -15.55 21.93 -33.28
CA ARG A 254 -14.81 21.95 -34.55
C ARG A 254 -15.71 21.63 -35.75
N LEU A 255 -16.64 20.69 -35.58
CA LEU A 255 -17.64 20.36 -36.60
C LEU A 255 -18.78 21.39 -36.67
N ALA A 256 -18.89 22.32 -35.72
CA ALA A 256 -20.02 23.25 -35.62
C ALA A 256 -20.18 24.12 -36.88
N ALA A 257 -19.08 24.50 -37.52
CA ALA A 257 -19.14 25.23 -38.80
C ALA A 257 -19.72 24.36 -39.93
N GLY A 258 -19.34 23.08 -39.98
CA GLY A 258 -19.88 22.09 -40.92
C GLY A 258 -21.35 21.77 -40.64
N VAL A 259 -21.71 21.52 -39.39
CA VAL A 259 -23.08 21.23 -38.94
C VAL A 259 -24.00 22.42 -39.20
N ALA A 260 -23.55 23.65 -38.92
CA ALA A 260 -24.32 24.85 -39.24
C ALA A 260 -24.59 24.98 -40.74
N HIS A 261 -23.59 24.67 -41.58
CA HIS A 261 -23.77 24.65 -43.03
C HIS A 261 -24.74 23.54 -43.49
N GLU A 262 -24.68 22.38 -42.85
CA GLU A 262 -25.52 21.21 -43.12
C GLU A 262 -26.98 21.38 -42.66
N ILE A 263 -27.22 22.18 -41.63
CA ILE A 263 -28.57 22.58 -41.18
C ILE A 263 -29.10 23.71 -42.07
N ASN A 264 -28.27 24.70 -42.40
CA ASN A 264 -28.70 25.86 -43.19
C ASN A 264 -29.16 25.46 -44.60
N THR A 265 -28.51 24.47 -45.21
CA THR A 265 -28.85 24.01 -46.57
C THR A 265 -30.31 23.52 -46.71
N PRO A 266 -30.78 22.52 -45.91
CA PRO A 266 -32.18 22.11 -45.94
C PRO A 266 -33.13 23.20 -45.44
N VAL A 267 -32.73 24.03 -44.46
CA VAL A 267 -33.55 25.17 -44.02
C VAL A 267 -33.81 26.16 -45.15
N GLN A 268 -32.81 26.41 -46.01
CA GLN A 268 -32.97 27.24 -47.19
C GLN A 268 -33.96 26.61 -48.18
N PHE A 269 -33.84 25.30 -48.46
CA PHE A 269 -34.81 24.60 -49.31
C PHE A 269 -36.24 24.67 -48.78
N VAL A 270 -36.42 24.53 -47.47
CA VAL A 270 -37.72 24.71 -46.82
C VAL A 270 -38.22 26.13 -47.02
N THR A 271 -37.38 27.12 -46.78
CA THR A 271 -37.74 28.54 -46.89
C THR A 271 -38.17 28.90 -48.31
N ASP A 272 -37.36 28.52 -49.31
CA ASP A 272 -37.65 28.80 -50.72
C ASP A 272 -38.94 28.10 -51.18
N SER A 273 -39.12 26.85 -50.75
CA SER A 273 -40.31 26.06 -51.09
C SER A 273 -41.58 26.67 -50.46
N ILE A 274 -41.53 27.07 -49.19
CA ILE A 274 -42.66 27.72 -48.51
C ILE A 274 -42.96 29.08 -49.14
N GLN A 275 -41.93 29.85 -49.53
CA GLN A 275 -42.13 31.12 -50.23
C GLN A 275 -42.80 30.93 -51.59
N PHE A 276 -42.38 29.92 -52.36
CA PHE A 276 -43.00 29.57 -53.64
C PHE A 276 -44.47 29.18 -53.46
N VAL A 277 -44.76 28.28 -52.51
CA VAL A 277 -46.13 27.84 -52.21
C VAL A 277 -47.00 29.03 -51.76
N ARG A 278 -46.48 29.92 -50.91
CA ARG A 278 -47.20 31.11 -50.46
C ARG A 278 -47.59 32.02 -51.63
N SER A 279 -46.65 32.27 -52.56
CA SER A 279 -46.91 33.09 -53.74
C SER A 279 -47.92 32.41 -54.68
N GLY A 280 -47.76 31.12 -54.94
CA GLY A 280 -48.69 30.36 -55.77
C GLY A 280 -50.11 30.30 -55.19
N VAL A 281 -50.24 30.12 -53.88
CA VAL A 281 -51.54 30.16 -53.20
C VAL A 281 -52.20 31.55 -53.33
N ALA A 282 -51.42 32.63 -53.19
CA ALA A 282 -51.95 33.99 -53.38
C ALA A 282 -52.44 34.22 -54.81
N GLU A 283 -51.73 33.70 -55.82
CA GLU A 283 -52.13 33.77 -57.23
C GLU A 283 -53.41 32.96 -57.51
N VAL A 284 -53.54 31.77 -56.91
CA VAL A 284 -54.78 30.97 -57.00
C VAL A 284 -55.98 31.72 -56.39
N PHE A 285 -55.81 32.34 -55.22
CA PHE A 285 -56.89 33.12 -54.61
C PHE A 285 -57.26 34.36 -55.44
N ASP A 286 -56.29 35.05 -56.05
CA ASP A 286 -56.56 36.18 -56.96
C ASP A 286 -57.36 35.74 -58.20
N VAL A 287 -57.08 34.56 -58.76
CA VAL A 287 -57.88 33.97 -59.83
C VAL A 287 -59.32 33.67 -59.36
N VAL A 288 -59.47 33.08 -58.18
CA VAL A 288 -60.80 32.79 -57.60
C VAL A 288 -61.60 34.08 -57.44
N ASP A 289 -61.01 35.13 -56.85
CA ASP A 289 -61.65 36.43 -56.65
C ASP A 289 -62.07 37.07 -57.99
N LYS A 290 -61.21 37.03 -59.01
CA LYS A 290 -61.51 37.55 -60.34
C LYS A 290 -62.62 36.75 -61.04
N LEU A 291 -62.63 35.42 -60.90
CA LEU A 291 -63.69 34.57 -61.45
C LEU A 291 -65.03 34.81 -60.74
N GLU A 292 -65.03 35.05 -59.43
CA GLU A 292 -66.25 35.45 -58.69
C GLU A 292 -66.83 36.77 -59.22
N VAL A 293 -65.97 37.76 -59.53
CA VAL A 293 -66.39 39.03 -60.14
C VAL A 293 -67.02 38.78 -61.52
N VAL A 294 -66.41 37.92 -62.35
CA VAL A 294 -66.97 37.56 -63.65
C VAL A 294 -68.32 36.85 -63.49
N GLN A 295 -68.42 35.89 -62.57
CA GLN A 295 -69.66 35.18 -62.26
C GLN A 295 -70.77 36.15 -61.82
N ARG A 296 -70.46 37.10 -60.94
CA ARG A 296 -71.41 38.13 -60.50
C ARG A 296 -71.90 38.99 -61.67
N SER A 297 -71.01 39.37 -62.59
CA SER A 297 -71.40 40.14 -63.78
C SER A 297 -72.40 39.40 -64.67
N VAL A 298 -72.30 38.06 -64.79
CA VAL A 298 -73.27 37.25 -65.53
C VAL A 298 -74.62 37.22 -64.82
N LEU A 299 -74.62 37.07 -63.49
CA LEU A 299 -75.84 37.07 -62.69
C LEU A 299 -76.58 38.43 -62.75
N GLU A 300 -75.84 39.53 -62.94
CA GLU A 300 -76.37 40.90 -63.08
C GLU A 300 -76.79 41.26 -64.52
N GLY A 301 -76.72 40.31 -65.46
CA GLY A 301 -77.24 40.47 -66.82
C GLY A 301 -76.22 40.85 -67.89
N ALA A 302 -74.91 40.72 -67.63
CA ALA A 302 -73.89 40.90 -68.65
C ALA A 302 -73.99 39.82 -69.76
N PRO A 303 -73.61 40.14 -71.02
CA PRO A 303 -73.59 39.16 -72.10
C PRO A 303 -72.67 37.97 -71.75
N SER A 304 -73.20 36.75 -71.80
CA SER A 304 -72.47 35.53 -71.42
C SER A 304 -71.18 35.32 -72.22
N ARG A 305 -71.12 35.84 -73.46
CA ARG A 305 -69.94 35.77 -74.32
C ARG A 305 -68.77 36.62 -73.80
N ASP A 306 -69.05 37.83 -73.30
CA ASP A 306 -68.03 38.73 -72.77
C ASP A 306 -67.51 38.25 -71.41
N ALA A 307 -68.40 37.69 -70.59
CA ALA A 307 -68.01 37.05 -69.34
C ALA A 307 -67.17 35.79 -69.57
N ALA A 308 -67.52 34.94 -70.54
CA ALA A 308 -66.70 33.79 -70.91
C ALA A 308 -65.31 34.18 -71.42
N ALA A 309 -65.22 35.27 -72.20
CA ALA A 309 -63.93 35.81 -72.64
C ALA A 309 -63.08 36.33 -71.47
N ARG A 310 -63.68 37.08 -70.53
CA ARG A 310 -62.98 37.55 -69.31
C ARG A 310 -62.56 36.40 -68.40
N ALA A 311 -63.39 35.37 -68.23
CA ALA A 311 -63.04 34.19 -67.43
C ALA A 311 -61.87 33.40 -68.06
N ALA A 312 -61.87 33.26 -69.39
CA ALA A 312 -60.76 32.64 -70.11
C ALA A 312 -59.46 33.45 -69.95
N ASP A 313 -59.53 34.78 -70.10
CA ASP A 313 -58.38 35.69 -69.94
C ASP A 313 -57.80 35.62 -68.51
N VAL A 314 -58.65 35.64 -67.48
CA VAL A 314 -58.21 35.48 -66.08
C VAL A 314 -57.53 34.12 -65.87
N ARG A 315 -58.10 33.04 -66.43
CA ARG A 315 -57.53 31.70 -66.28
C ARG A 315 -56.21 31.54 -67.04
N ASP A 316 -56.09 32.14 -68.21
CA ASP A 316 -54.88 32.08 -69.04
C ASP A 316 -53.79 33.04 -68.53
N SER A 317 -54.16 34.08 -67.78
CA SER A 317 -53.23 35.02 -67.14
C SER A 317 -52.49 34.45 -65.92
N ALA A 318 -53.02 33.40 -65.31
CA ALA A 318 -52.40 32.68 -64.20
C ALA A 318 -51.91 31.33 -64.69
N ASP A 319 -50.66 30.96 -64.39
CA ASP A 319 -50.09 29.69 -64.82
C ASP A 319 -50.52 28.54 -63.90
N LEU A 320 -51.84 28.29 -63.84
CA LEU A 320 -52.46 27.33 -62.93
C LEU A 320 -51.96 25.90 -63.15
N ALA A 321 -51.59 25.55 -64.39
CA ALA A 321 -51.01 24.25 -64.72
C ALA A 321 -49.61 24.10 -64.10
N TYR A 322 -48.77 25.13 -64.25
CA TYR A 322 -47.46 25.17 -63.60
C TYR A 322 -47.57 25.12 -62.07
N LEU A 323 -48.51 25.86 -61.47
CA LEU A 323 -48.73 25.84 -60.02
C LEU A 323 -49.21 24.47 -59.53
N ALA A 324 -50.16 23.84 -60.24
CA ALA A 324 -50.68 22.52 -59.88
C ALA A 324 -49.59 21.42 -59.92
N GLU A 325 -48.63 21.53 -60.84
CA GLU A 325 -47.51 20.59 -60.93
C GLU A 325 -46.41 20.88 -59.89
N ASN A 326 -46.04 22.16 -59.70
CA ASN A 326 -44.85 22.52 -58.92
C ASN A 326 -45.12 22.74 -57.42
N VAL A 327 -46.35 23.09 -57.02
CA VAL A 327 -46.69 23.28 -55.59
C VAL A 327 -46.53 21.97 -54.79
N PRO A 328 -47.02 20.80 -55.24
CA PRO A 328 -46.77 19.53 -54.56
C PRO A 328 -45.28 19.21 -54.45
N ILE A 329 -44.51 19.40 -55.53
CA ILE A 329 -43.06 19.15 -55.56
C ILE A 329 -42.32 20.03 -54.54
N ALA A 330 -42.71 21.31 -54.43
CA ALA A 330 -42.15 22.22 -53.44
C ALA A 330 -42.48 21.78 -52.01
N LEU A 331 -43.71 21.32 -51.73
CA LEU A 331 -44.08 20.80 -50.42
C LEU A 331 -43.30 19.53 -50.05
N ASP A 332 -43.15 18.58 -50.97
CA ASP A 332 -42.35 17.37 -50.75
C ASP A 332 -40.87 17.71 -50.48
N ARG A 333 -40.33 18.69 -51.22
CA ARG A 333 -38.97 19.20 -50.99
C ARG A 333 -38.82 19.84 -49.61
N ALA A 334 -39.82 20.58 -49.14
CA ALA A 334 -39.82 21.16 -47.80
C ALA A 334 -39.88 20.07 -46.72
N LEU A 335 -40.74 19.07 -46.87
CA LEU A 335 -40.84 17.95 -45.92
C LEU A 335 -39.53 17.17 -45.83
N ALA A 336 -38.92 16.83 -46.97
CA ALA A 336 -37.61 16.17 -47.00
C ALA A 336 -36.51 17.03 -46.34
N GLY A 337 -36.56 18.35 -46.51
CA GLY A 337 -35.67 19.28 -45.82
C GLY A 337 -35.85 19.24 -44.30
N LEU A 338 -37.10 19.26 -43.82
CA LEU A 338 -37.41 19.18 -42.39
C LEU A 338 -36.98 17.84 -41.76
N ASP A 339 -37.21 16.72 -42.44
CA ASP A 339 -36.76 15.41 -41.98
C ASP A 339 -35.24 15.33 -41.87
N ARG A 340 -34.53 15.93 -42.83
CA ARG A 340 -33.06 16.03 -42.79
C ARG A 340 -32.58 16.84 -41.59
N VAL A 341 -33.19 18.00 -41.31
CA VAL A 341 -32.88 18.81 -40.12
C VAL A 341 -33.13 18.01 -38.84
N ALA A 342 -34.27 17.33 -38.75
CA ALA A 342 -34.62 16.53 -37.58
C ALA A 342 -33.61 15.39 -37.35
N THR A 343 -33.16 14.73 -38.42
CA THR A 343 -32.13 13.69 -38.35
C THR A 343 -30.79 14.25 -37.88
N ILE A 344 -30.33 15.38 -38.42
CA ILE A 344 -29.08 16.02 -37.97
C ILE A 344 -29.14 16.37 -36.48
N VAL A 345 -30.24 16.97 -36.01
CA VAL A 345 -30.40 17.35 -34.60
C VAL A 345 -30.47 16.13 -33.67
N ARG A 346 -31.19 15.06 -34.07
CA ARG A 346 -31.23 13.80 -33.32
C ARG A 346 -29.84 13.18 -33.22
N SER A 347 -29.12 13.10 -34.33
CA SER A 347 -27.76 12.56 -34.38
C SER A 347 -26.79 13.35 -33.50
N MET A 348 -26.88 14.68 -33.51
CA MET A 348 -26.10 15.57 -32.64
C MET A 348 -26.44 15.37 -31.15
N ARG A 349 -27.71 15.13 -30.83
CA ARG A 349 -28.17 14.87 -29.45
C ARG A 349 -27.68 13.51 -28.92
N VAL A 350 -27.74 12.46 -29.74
CA VAL A 350 -27.20 11.13 -29.39
C VAL A 350 -25.70 11.21 -29.12
N PHE A 351 -24.98 12.00 -29.93
CA PHE A 351 -23.55 12.20 -29.78
C PHE A 351 -23.15 13.00 -28.52
N ALA A 352 -24.00 13.95 -28.11
CA ALA A 352 -23.78 14.79 -26.93
C ALA A 352 -24.36 14.20 -25.62
N HIS A 353 -24.94 12.99 -25.64
CA HIS A 353 -25.68 12.46 -24.48
C HIS A 353 -24.77 11.83 -23.40
N PRO A 354 -25.03 12.12 -22.10
CA PRO A 354 -24.29 11.52 -20.97
C PRO A 354 -24.47 10.00 -20.83
N ASP A 355 -25.63 9.46 -21.23
CA ASP A 355 -26.00 8.03 -21.05
C ASP A 355 -25.27 7.07 -22.00
N SER A 356 -24.31 7.56 -22.80
CA SER A 356 -23.36 6.71 -23.54
C SER A 356 -22.37 5.95 -22.64
N ALA A 357 -22.48 6.14 -21.31
CA ALA A 357 -21.62 5.53 -20.31
C ALA A 357 -22.03 4.10 -19.89
N GLU A 358 -23.22 3.62 -20.28
CA GLU A 358 -23.70 2.26 -19.95
C GLU A 358 -23.66 1.32 -21.17
N MET A 359 -23.30 0.06 -20.92
CA MET A 359 -23.19 -0.96 -21.96
C MET A 359 -24.56 -1.62 -22.17
N GLY A 360 -25.15 -1.46 -23.36
CA GLY A 360 -26.49 -1.95 -23.67
C GLY A 360 -26.53 -2.72 -25.00
N ASP A 361 -27.61 -3.47 -25.22
CA ASP A 361 -27.85 -4.12 -26.51
C ASP A 361 -28.21 -3.06 -27.55
N ALA A 362 -27.42 -2.98 -28.63
CA ALA A 362 -27.58 -1.97 -29.66
C ALA A 362 -27.52 -2.57 -31.06
N ASP A 363 -28.25 -1.93 -31.98
CA ASP A 363 -28.19 -2.21 -33.41
C ASP A 363 -26.98 -1.47 -34.02
N LEU A 364 -25.98 -2.24 -34.46
CA LEU A 364 -24.76 -1.68 -35.05
C LEU A 364 -24.99 -1.09 -36.44
N ASN A 365 -25.93 -1.63 -37.23
CA ASN A 365 -26.22 -1.10 -38.55
C ASN A 365 -26.80 0.31 -38.42
N GLN A 366 -27.78 0.48 -37.52
CA GLN A 366 -28.34 1.79 -37.21
C GLN A 366 -27.28 2.79 -36.69
N ALA A 367 -26.32 2.30 -35.90
CA ALA A 367 -25.22 3.09 -35.36
C ALA A 367 -24.29 3.61 -36.46
N ILE A 368 -23.92 2.73 -37.40
CA ILE A 368 -23.07 3.04 -38.56
C ILE A 368 -23.78 4.05 -39.45
N GLU A 369 -25.04 3.80 -39.83
CA GLU A 369 -25.83 4.71 -40.66
C GLU A 369 -25.95 6.11 -40.06
N SER A 370 -26.24 6.18 -38.75
CA SER A 370 -26.32 7.44 -38.02
C SER A 370 -24.99 8.19 -38.03
N THR A 371 -23.88 7.47 -37.86
CA THR A 371 -22.53 8.04 -37.87
C THR A 371 -22.14 8.55 -39.27
N LEU A 372 -22.44 7.77 -40.32
CA LEU A 372 -22.17 8.15 -41.71
C LEU A 372 -22.99 9.37 -42.14
N THR A 373 -24.19 9.53 -41.59
CA THR A 373 -25.02 10.72 -41.81
C THR A 373 -24.37 11.97 -41.23
N ILE A 374 -23.79 11.89 -40.02
CA ILE A 374 -23.07 13.01 -39.40
C ILE A 374 -21.77 13.31 -40.15
N ALA A 375 -21.06 12.28 -40.60
CA ALA A 375 -19.79 12.43 -41.31
C ALA A 375 -19.96 12.92 -42.76
N HIS A 376 -21.19 13.08 -43.25
CA HIS A 376 -21.49 13.30 -44.66
C HIS A 376 -20.74 14.49 -45.27
N ASN A 377 -20.74 15.65 -44.60
CA ASN A 377 -20.00 16.82 -45.07
C ASN A 377 -18.48 16.61 -45.20
N GLU A 378 -17.89 15.69 -44.43
CA GLU A 378 -16.45 15.47 -44.46
C GLU A 378 -16.01 14.67 -45.70
N TYR A 379 -16.85 13.74 -46.18
CA TYR A 379 -16.51 12.92 -47.35
C TYR A 379 -17.24 13.29 -48.64
N ARG A 380 -18.40 13.96 -48.59
CA ARG A 380 -19.26 14.31 -49.74
C ARG A 380 -18.54 14.86 -50.97
N TYR A 381 -17.49 15.63 -50.78
CA TYR A 381 -16.75 16.31 -51.85
C TYR A 381 -15.44 15.62 -52.24
N VAL A 382 -15.08 14.58 -51.49
CA VAL A 382 -13.75 13.99 -51.50
C VAL A 382 -13.80 12.51 -51.85
N ALA A 383 -14.88 11.80 -51.49
CA ALA A 383 -15.02 10.38 -51.68
C ALA A 383 -16.48 9.97 -51.94
N ASP A 384 -16.64 8.91 -52.72
CA ASP A 384 -17.89 8.16 -52.83
C ASP A 384 -17.98 7.15 -51.67
N LEU A 385 -19.17 7.00 -51.08
CA LEU A 385 -19.44 6.09 -49.97
C LEU A 385 -20.29 4.90 -50.45
N GLU A 386 -19.79 3.69 -50.20
CA GLU A 386 -20.50 2.43 -50.43
C GLU A 386 -20.59 1.64 -49.12
N THR A 387 -21.78 1.10 -48.82
CA THR A 387 -22.04 0.33 -47.59
C THR A 387 -22.56 -1.05 -47.93
N ASP A 388 -21.89 -2.08 -47.42
CA ASP A 388 -22.32 -3.48 -47.44
C ASP A 388 -22.61 -3.93 -46.00
N LEU A 389 -23.89 -3.84 -45.60
CA LEU A 389 -24.35 -4.15 -44.24
C LEU A 389 -25.01 -5.53 -44.22
N GLY A 390 -24.41 -6.46 -43.48
CA GLY A 390 -25.00 -7.78 -43.22
C GLY A 390 -26.10 -7.73 -42.15
N ASP A 391 -26.84 -8.83 -42.04
CA ASP A 391 -27.79 -9.03 -40.93
C ASP A 391 -27.01 -9.36 -39.65
N LEU A 392 -27.10 -8.47 -38.65
CA LEU A 392 -26.34 -8.55 -37.41
C LEU A 392 -27.29 -8.66 -36.20
N PRO A 393 -27.02 -9.56 -35.24
CA PRO A 393 -27.76 -9.57 -33.99
C PRO A 393 -27.47 -8.29 -33.19
N PRO A 394 -28.35 -7.91 -32.24
CA PRO A 394 -28.06 -6.85 -31.29
C PRO A 394 -26.72 -7.12 -30.57
N VAL A 395 -25.83 -6.14 -30.56
CA VAL A 395 -24.50 -6.25 -29.96
C VAL A 395 -24.43 -5.42 -28.70
N ARG A 396 -24.00 -6.06 -27.62
CA ARG A 396 -23.83 -5.41 -26.32
C ARG A 396 -22.61 -4.48 -26.34
N CYS A 397 -22.84 -3.17 -26.38
CA CYS A 397 -21.78 -2.19 -26.55
C CYS A 397 -22.10 -0.82 -25.94
N TYR A 398 -21.07 0.01 -25.77
CA TYR A 398 -21.20 1.44 -25.46
C TYR A 398 -21.45 2.21 -26.76
N ILE A 399 -22.70 2.27 -27.18
CA ILE A 399 -23.09 2.74 -28.52
C ILE A 399 -22.52 4.12 -28.89
N GLY A 400 -22.53 5.07 -27.95
CA GLY A 400 -22.00 6.42 -28.19
C GLY A 400 -20.48 6.46 -28.36
N GLU A 401 -19.75 5.61 -27.65
CA GLU A 401 -18.29 5.50 -27.80
C GLU A 401 -17.94 4.81 -29.11
N LEU A 402 -18.72 3.80 -29.51
CA LEU A 402 -18.51 3.11 -30.78
C LEU A 402 -18.81 4.01 -31.98
N ASN A 403 -19.88 4.80 -31.93
CA ASN A 403 -20.17 5.86 -32.91
C ASN A 403 -18.97 6.81 -33.05
N GLN A 404 -18.35 7.21 -31.93
CA GLN A 404 -17.18 8.07 -31.95
C GLN A 404 -15.95 7.40 -32.59
N ALA A 405 -15.73 6.11 -32.31
CA ALA A 405 -14.66 5.35 -32.94
C ALA A 405 -14.85 5.27 -34.46
N ILE A 406 -16.07 4.97 -34.91
CA ILE A 406 -16.42 4.90 -36.34
C ILE A 406 -16.27 6.27 -37.00
N LEU A 407 -16.78 7.34 -36.37
CA LEU A 407 -16.67 8.71 -36.88
C LEU A 407 -15.20 9.09 -37.11
N ASN A 408 -14.34 8.82 -36.13
CA ASN A 408 -12.91 9.12 -36.23
C ASN A 408 -12.25 8.38 -37.40
N ILE A 409 -12.63 7.12 -37.65
CA ILE A 409 -12.08 6.34 -38.76
C ILE A 409 -12.56 6.90 -40.10
N VAL A 410 -13.86 7.19 -40.24
CA VAL A 410 -14.44 7.72 -41.49
C VAL A 410 -13.86 9.10 -41.83
N VAL A 411 -13.76 10.00 -40.86
CA VAL A 411 -13.17 11.33 -41.06
C VAL A 411 -11.69 11.23 -41.43
N ASN A 412 -10.95 10.32 -40.79
CA ASN A 412 -9.55 10.09 -41.15
C ASN A 412 -9.40 9.53 -42.57
N ALA A 413 -10.29 8.64 -43.00
CA ALA A 413 -10.31 8.13 -44.37
C ALA A 413 -10.60 9.26 -45.38
N ALA A 414 -11.62 10.09 -45.11
CA ALA A 414 -11.97 11.23 -45.96
C ALA A 414 -10.79 12.20 -46.12
N HIS A 415 -10.15 12.63 -45.01
CA HIS A 415 -8.99 13.51 -45.08
C HIS A 415 -7.79 12.86 -45.76
N ALA A 416 -7.59 11.54 -45.56
CA ALA A 416 -6.51 10.82 -46.24
C ALA A 416 -6.74 10.77 -47.76
N ILE A 417 -7.99 10.77 -48.22
CA ILE A 417 -8.36 10.87 -49.65
C ILE A 417 -8.25 12.32 -50.15
N GLU A 418 -8.58 13.32 -49.32
CA GLU A 418 -8.44 14.74 -49.65
C GLU A 418 -6.98 15.13 -49.91
N ASP A 419 -6.07 14.61 -49.08
CA ASP A 419 -4.64 14.90 -49.14
C ASP A 419 -3.91 14.18 -50.32
N VAL A 420 -4.62 13.44 -51.19
CA VAL A 420 -4.08 12.60 -52.31
C VAL A 420 -3.54 13.41 -53.51
N VAL A 421 -2.80 14.48 -53.23
CA VAL A 421 -1.68 14.87 -54.10
C VAL A 421 -0.37 14.17 -53.67
N ALA A 422 -0.34 13.49 -52.50
CA ALA A 422 0.88 12.91 -51.92
C ALA A 422 0.85 11.39 -51.61
N GLY A 423 -0.01 10.60 -52.29
CA GLY A 423 -0.02 9.13 -52.21
C GLY A 423 -0.84 8.59 -51.03
N ALA A 424 -1.92 7.87 -51.33
CA ALA A 424 -2.80 7.24 -50.34
C ALA A 424 -2.06 6.18 -49.51
N GLY A 425 -2.38 5.98 -48.23
CA GLY A 425 -1.75 4.95 -47.37
C GLY A 425 -0.84 5.52 -46.28
N ILE A 426 -0.46 4.67 -45.31
CA ILE A 426 0.33 5.06 -44.13
C ILE A 426 1.83 4.76 -44.36
N PRO A 427 2.72 5.78 -44.31
CA PRO A 427 4.17 5.60 -44.45
C PRO A 427 4.75 4.67 -43.39
N GLU A 428 5.76 3.87 -43.73
CA GLU A 428 6.37 2.88 -42.82
C GLU A 428 6.77 3.46 -41.47
N GLY A 429 7.43 4.62 -41.46
CA GLY A 429 7.87 5.28 -40.21
C GLY A 429 6.74 5.83 -39.32
N ALA A 430 5.49 5.87 -39.81
CA ALA A 430 4.34 6.32 -39.02
C ALA A 430 3.51 5.16 -38.45
N ARG A 431 3.65 3.93 -38.99
CA ARG A 431 2.78 2.78 -38.70
C ARG A 431 2.74 2.39 -37.21
N ASP A 432 3.88 2.49 -36.52
CA ASP A 432 3.99 2.13 -35.11
C ASP A 432 3.38 3.19 -34.18
N HIS A 433 3.18 4.42 -34.69
CA HIS A 433 2.80 5.59 -33.90
C HIS A 433 1.38 6.09 -34.19
N ILE A 434 0.67 5.56 -35.19
CA ILE A 434 -0.66 6.07 -35.57
C ILE A 434 -1.72 5.99 -34.46
N PHE A 435 -1.49 5.12 -33.47
CA PHE A 435 -2.36 4.97 -32.30
C PHE A 435 -1.85 5.70 -31.06
N ASP A 436 -0.68 6.34 -31.14
CA ASP A 436 -0.13 7.11 -30.03
C ASP A 436 -0.95 8.40 -29.84
N PRO A 437 -1.33 8.76 -28.61
CA PRO A 437 -2.05 10.00 -28.37
C PRO A 437 -1.27 11.21 -28.89
N PHE A 438 -1.98 12.13 -29.55
CA PHE A 438 -1.45 13.38 -30.12
C PHE A 438 -0.53 13.21 -31.34
N PHE A 439 -0.30 11.99 -31.82
CA PHE A 439 0.45 11.77 -33.04
C PHE A 439 -0.39 12.16 -34.26
N THR A 440 0.16 13.02 -35.12
CA THR A 440 -0.50 13.45 -36.37
C THR A 440 0.54 13.80 -37.42
N THR A 441 0.30 13.37 -38.66
CA THR A 441 1.10 13.77 -39.84
C THR A 441 0.57 15.06 -40.48
N LYS A 442 -0.57 15.57 -40.02
CA LYS A 442 -1.21 16.79 -40.53
C LYS A 442 -0.54 18.05 -39.95
N LYS A 443 -0.60 19.16 -40.69
CA LYS A 443 -0.10 20.48 -40.25
C LYS A 443 -0.74 20.90 -38.91
N VAL A 444 0.02 21.66 -38.12
CA VAL A 444 -0.40 22.20 -36.81
C VAL A 444 -1.77 22.89 -36.94
N GLY A 445 -2.74 22.46 -36.13
CA GLY A 445 -4.11 22.98 -36.11
C GLY A 445 -5.14 22.20 -36.96
N ARG A 446 -4.71 21.36 -37.92
CA ARG A 446 -5.65 20.55 -38.75
C ARG A 446 -6.05 19.22 -38.12
N GLY A 447 -5.16 18.57 -37.38
CA GLY A 447 -5.42 17.28 -36.72
C GLY A 447 -5.00 17.33 -35.26
N THR A 448 -5.87 16.86 -34.35
CA THR A 448 -5.56 16.75 -32.91
C THR A 448 -4.69 15.53 -32.59
N GLY A 449 -4.57 14.58 -33.51
CA GLY A 449 -3.84 13.32 -33.31
C GLY A 449 -4.49 12.39 -32.28
N GLN A 450 -5.76 12.63 -31.92
CA GLN A 450 -6.44 11.85 -30.89
C GLN A 450 -7.41 10.79 -31.45
N GLY A 451 -7.87 10.95 -32.70
CA GLY A 451 -8.97 10.14 -33.24
C GLY A 451 -8.72 8.63 -33.24
N LEU A 452 -7.56 8.19 -33.72
CA LEU A 452 -7.20 6.76 -33.76
C LEU A 452 -6.85 6.20 -32.38
N ALA A 453 -6.23 6.99 -31.51
CA ALA A 453 -5.97 6.60 -30.12
C ALA A 453 -7.30 6.37 -29.36
N ILE A 454 -8.28 7.26 -29.54
CA ILE A 454 -9.64 7.09 -28.99
C ILE A 454 -10.31 5.85 -29.58
N ALA A 455 -10.27 5.66 -30.90
CA ALA A 455 -10.87 4.49 -31.53
C ALA A 455 -10.26 3.18 -30.99
N ARG A 456 -8.93 3.13 -30.81
CA ARG A 456 -8.25 1.98 -30.22
C ARG A 456 -8.67 1.75 -28.77
N SER A 457 -8.74 2.80 -27.95
CA SER A 457 -9.15 2.64 -26.56
C SER A 457 -10.61 2.18 -26.42
N VAL A 458 -11.50 2.70 -27.25
CA VAL A 458 -12.90 2.25 -27.30
C VAL A 458 -12.99 0.78 -27.70
N VAL A 459 -12.36 0.38 -28.81
CA VAL A 459 -12.50 -0.99 -29.33
C VAL A 459 -11.76 -2.00 -28.45
N VAL A 460 -10.51 -1.72 -28.07
CA VAL A 460 -9.64 -2.66 -27.36
C VAL A 460 -9.85 -2.59 -25.86
N ASP A 461 -9.77 -1.41 -25.24
CA ASP A 461 -9.79 -1.32 -23.78
C ASP A 461 -11.22 -1.49 -23.22
N LYS A 462 -12.20 -0.83 -23.84
CA LYS A 462 -13.60 -0.86 -23.35
C LYS A 462 -14.37 -2.09 -23.81
N HIS A 463 -14.25 -2.48 -25.08
CA HIS A 463 -15.02 -3.58 -25.66
C HIS A 463 -14.25 -4.90 -25.75
N ARG A 464 -12.97 -4.94 -25.36
CA ARG A 464 -12.11 -6.14 -25.46
C ARG A 464 -12.08 -6.73 -26.88
N GLY A 465 -12.22 -5.86 -27.87
CA GLY A 465 -12.18 -6.17 -29.28
C GLY A 465 -10.77 -6.07 -29.86
N THR A 466 -10.69 -5.94 -31.18
CA THR A 466 -9.43 -5.73 -31.89
C THR A 466 -9.61 -4.64 -32.94
N LEU A 467 -8.70 -3.68 -32.98
CA LEU A 467 -8.56 -2.70 -34.05
C LEU A 467 -7.23 -2.93 -34.75
N ALA A 468 -7.28 -3.42 -35.98
CA ALA A 468 -6.11 -3.65 -36.83
C ALA A 468 -6.20 -2.81 -38.10
N PHE A 469 -5.09 -2.69 -38.83
CA PHE A 469 -5.08 -2.02 -40.13
C PHE A 469 -4.18 -2.74 -41.13
N GLU A 470 -4.53 -2.63 -42.40
CA GLU A 470 -3.73 -3.07 -43.54
C GLU A 470 -3.56 -1.87 -44.47
N THR A 471 -2.34 -1.59 -44.90
CA THR A 471 -2.04 -0.37 -45.67
C THR A 471 -1.03 -0.65 -46.76
N GLU A 472 -1.27 -0.09 -47.94
CA GLU A 472 -0.33 -0.10 -49.05
C GLU A 472 -0.16 1.34 -49.56
N LEU A 473 1.09 1.81 -49.58
CA LEU A 473 1.42 3.16 -50.01
C LEU A 473 1.08 3.32 -51.50
N GLY A 474 0.41 4.42 -51.83
CA GLY A 474 -0.19 4.69 -53.13
C GLY A 474 -1.57 4.07 -53.39
N LYS A 475 -2.02 3.08 -52.60
CA LYS A 475 -3.32 2.40 -52.83
C LYS A 475 -4.38 2.70 -51.78
N GLY A 476 -4.02 2.78 -50.50
CA GLY A 476 -4.98 3.07 -49.43
C GLY A 476 -4.73 2.31 -48.14
N THR A 477 -5.69 2.41 -47.22
CA THR A 477 -5.65 1.77 -45.90
C THR A 477 -7.01 1.20 -45.55
N THR A 478 -7.03 -0.01 -45.01
CA THR A 478 -8.21 -0.68 -44.47
C THR A 478 -8.07 -0.80 -42.96
N PHE A 479 -9.06 -0.30 -42.22
CA PHE A 479 -9.16 -0.50 -40.77
C PHE A 479 -10.16 -1.61 -40.45
N ASN A 480 -9.73 -2.59 -39.64
CA ASN A 480 -10.51 -3.76 -39.26
C ASN A 480 -10.90 -3.66 -37.78
N ILE A 481 -12.19 -3.44 -37.51
CA ILE A 481 -12.77 -3.47 -36.14
C ILE A 481 -13.41 -4.84 -35.89
N ARG A 482 -13.07 -5.49 -34.78
CA ARG A 482 -13.69 -6.73 -34.32
C ARG A 482 -14.19 -6.56 -32.90
N LEU A 483 -15.46 -6.87 -32.65
CA LEU A 483 -16.07 -6.82 -31.32
C LEU A 483 -16.49 -8.23 -30.87
N PRO A 484 -16.30 -8.60 -29.59
CA PRO A 484 -16.80 -9.85 -29.06
C PRO A 484 -18.32 -9.79 -28.89
N ILE A 485 -19.04 -10.80 -29.40
CA ILE A 485 -20.48 -10.95 -29.19
C ILE A 485 -20.66 -11.89 -27.99
N GLU A 486 -21.18 -11.39 -26.86
CA GLU A 486 -21.51 -12.22 -25.69
C GLU A 486 -22.63 -13.20 -26.08
N GLY A 487 -22.25 -14.45 -26.35
CA GLY A 487 -23.15 -15.50 -26.84
C GLY A 487 -22.44 -16.69 -27.49
N VAL A 488 -21.16 -16.56 -27.86
CA VAL A 488 -20.31 -17.68 -28.30
C VAL A 488 -19.01 -17.70 -27.47
N ARG A 489 -19.02 -18.36 -26.30
CA ARG A 489 -17.80 -18.79 -25.57
C ARG A 489 -17.06 -19.83 -26.42
N ALA A 490 -15.74 -20.02 -26.43
CA ALA A 490 -14.62 -19.44 -25.68
C ALA A 490 -13.29 -19.84 -26.39
N ALA A 491 -12.23 -19.07 -26.10
CA ALA A 491 -10.82 -19.47 -26.02
C ALA A 491 -10.17 -20.32 -27.14
N SER A 492 -9.18 -19.73 -27.80
CA SER A 492 -7.94 -20.45 -28.07
C SER A 492 -6.75 -19.52 -27.81
N PRO A 493 -5.76 -19.94 -26.99
CA PRO A 493 -4.50 -19.24 -26.88
C PRO A 493 -3.70 -19.54 -28.16
N VAL A 494 -3.36 -18.52 -28.93
CA VAL A 494 -2.45 -18.71 -30.06
C VAL A 494 -1.03 -18.81 -29.49
N CYS A 495 -0.46 -20.00 -29.74
CA CYS A 495 0.91 -20.40 -29.48
C CYS A 495 1.95 -19.41 -30.02
N ALA A 496 3.02 -19.27 -29.25
CA ALA A 496 4.33 -18.92 -29.76
C ALA A 496 4.83 -19.98 -30.76
N ALA A 497 5.39 -19.53 -31.87
CA ALA A 497 6.45 -20.20 -32.63
C ALA A 497 7.29 -19.13 -33.34
#